data_AF-A0A2T0RXW9-F1
#
_entry.id   AF-A0A2T0RXW9-F1
#
_cell.length_a   1.000
_cell.length_b   1.000
_cell.length_c   1.000
_cell.angle_alpha   90.00
_cell.angle_beta   90.00
_cell.angle_gamma   90.00
#
_symmetry.space_group_name_H-M   'P 1'
#
loop_
_entity.id
_entity.type
_entity.pdbx_description
1 polymer ?
#
loop_
_entity_poly.entity_id
_entity_poly.type
_entity_poly.pdbx_seq_one_letter_code
_entity_poly.pdbx_strand_id
1 'polypeptide(L)'
;MQTGHIAAAAALSILFTASTALAASISVVSGVDEGDMLKLRAGPGMGYRVIVGLPNGTQVRNLGCDRVGGTPWCKVSLKEARALKGYVSGHYLQSAK
;
A
#
# COMPACT_ATOMS: atom_id res chain seq x y z
N MET A 1 -58.37 -29.59 -20.86
CA MET A 1 -57.29 -29.82 -19.88
C MET A 1 -56.14 -30.52 -20.61
N GLN A 2 -55.00 -29.85 -20.78
CA GLN A 2 -53.64 -30.41 -20.67
C GLN A 2 -52.65 -29.27 -20.97
N THR A 3 -51.82 -28.99 -19.98
CA THR A 3 -50.78 -27.94 -19.89
C THR A 3 -49.46 -28.39 -20.52
N GLY A 4 -48.61 -27.43 -20.91
CA GLY A 4 -47.24 -27.71 -21.38
C GLY A 4 -46.35 -26.47 -21.56
N HIS A 5 -45.92 -25.85 -20.45
CA HIS A 5 -44.51 -25.62 -20.02
C HIS A 5 -43.42 -25.92 -21.10
N ILE A 6 -42.30 -25.20 -21.35
CA ILE A 6 -41.47 -24.18 -20.67
C ILE A 6 -40.54 -23.58 -21.75
N ALA A 7 -40.13 -22.32 -21.63
CA ALA A 7 -38.72 -21.92 -21.86
C ALA A 7 -38.49 -20.52 -21.28
N ALA A 8 -38.26 -20.44 -19.97
CA ALA A 8 -37.76 -19.22 -19.35
C ALA A 8 -36.26 -19.09 -19.68
N ALA A 9 -35.90 -18.13 -20.54
CA ALA A 9 -34.52 -17.78 -20.81
C ALA A 9 -33.93 -17.05 -19.60
N ALA A 10 -33.12 -17.74 -18.80
CA ALA A 10 -32.36 -17.12 -17.71
C ALA A 10 -31.16 -16.35 -18.31
N ALA A 11 -31.30 -15.02 -18.42
CA ALA A 11 -30.18 -14.14 -18.74
C ALA A 11 -29.29 -13.98 -17.50
N LEU A 12 -28.12 -14.63 -17.51
CA LEU A 12 -27.13 -14.53 -16.43
C LEU A 12 -26.34 -13.22 -16.60
N SER A 13 -26.73 -12.17 -15.87
CA SER A 13 -26.00 -10.91 -15.84
C SER A 13 -24.67 -11.07 -15.10
N ILE A 14 -23.56 -11.11 -15.84
CA ILE A 14 -22.21 -11.08 -15.25
C ILE A 14 -21.95 -9.64 -14.79
N LEU A 15 -22.01 -9.41 -13.47
CA LEU A 15 -21.53 -8.17 -12.88
C LEU A 15 -19.99 -8.20 -12.88
N PHE A 16 -19.38 -7.57 -13.90
CA PHE A 16 -17.95 -7.28 -13.92
C PHE A 16 -17.66 -6.17 -12.90
N THR A 17 -17.29 -6.53 -11.67
CA THR A 17 -16.73 -5.57 -10.72
C THR A 17 -15.30 -5.26 -11.13
N ALA A 18 -15.10 -4.13 -11.79
CA ALA A 18 -13.78 -3.58 -12.04
C ALA A 18 -13.13 -3.21 -10.70
N SER A 19 -12.27 -4.09 -10.18
CA SER A 19 -11.44 -3.78 -9.01
C SER A 19 -10.35 -2.81 -9.45
N THR A 20 -10.50 -1.53 -9.14
CA THR A 20 -9.43 -0.55 -9.33
C THR A 20 -8.28 -0.88 -8.38
N ALA A 21 -7.25 -1.54 -8.89
CA ALA A 21 -6.01 -1.68 -8.15
C ALA A 21 -5.45 -0.27 -7.90
N LEU A 22 -5.38 0.15 -6.64
CA LEU A 22 -4.77 1.43 -6.29
C LEU A 22 -3.29 1.36 -6.70
N ALA A 23 -2.94 2.08 -7.77
CA ALA A 23 -1.57 2.11 -8.24
C ALA A 23 -0.70 2.69 -7.11
N ALA A 24 0.33 1.95 -6.71
CA ALA A 24 1.29 2.44 -5.73
C ALA A 24 1.89 3.77 -6.21
N SER A 25 1.79 4.81 -5.38
CA SER A 25 2.40 6.11 -5.66
C SER A 25 3.90 6.07 -5.35
N ILE A 26 4.68 6.95 -5.97
CA ILE A 26 6.08 7.12 -5.59
C ILE A 26 6.16 8.19 -4.50
N SER A 27 6.93 7.90 -3.46
CA SER A 27 7.25 8.85 -2.41
C SER A 27 8.76 8.89 -2.18
N VAL A 28 9.24 9.99 -1.62
CA VAL A 28 10.64 10.21 -1.27
C VAL A 28 10.74 10.36 0.24
N VAL A 29 11.75 9.73 0.84
CA VAL A 29 12.07 9.91 2.25
C VAL A 29 12.64 11.32 2.45
N SER A 30 12.08 12.05 3.41
CA SER A 30 12.44 13.44 3.70
C SER A 30 12.26 13.78 5.17
N GLY A 31 12.98 14.80 5.65
CA GLY A 31 12.79 15.35 7.00
C GLY A 31 13.39 14.49 8.12
N VAL A 32 14.25 13.53 7.78
CA VAL A 32 15.09 12.83 8.76
C VAL A 32 16.29 13.72 9.10
N ASP A 33 16.71 13.75 10.37
CA ASP A 33 17.86 14.53 10.81
C ASP A 33 19.17 14.07 10.15
N GLU A 34 20.16 14.97 10.10
CA GLU A 34 21.49 14.67 9.57
C GLU A 34 22.16 13.51 10.32
N GLY A 35 22.70 12.54 9.57
CA GLY A 35 23.33 11.35 10.14
C GLY A 35 22.37 10.24 10.57
N ASP A 36 21.04 10.45 10.53
CA ASP A 36 20.05 9.41 10.80
C ASP A 36 19.36 8.89 9.52
N MET A 37 18.55 7.85 9.68
CA MET A 37 17.81 7.15 8.64
C MET A 37 16.41 6.79 9.12
N LEU A 38 15.42 6.94 8.25
CA LEU A 38 14.06 6.48 8.49
C LEU A 38 14.05 4.94 8.59
N LYS A 39 13.52 4.40 9.69
CA LYS A 39 13.50 2.96 9.90
C LYS A 39 12.35 2.31 9.11
N LEU A 40 12.69 1.37 8.23
CA LEU A 40 11.73 0.43 7.63
C LEU A 40 11.48 -0.70 8.62
N ARG A 41 10.22 -0.88 9.04
CA ARG A 41 9.83 -1.85 10.07
C ARG A 41 8.99 -2.99 9.50
N ALA A 42 8.96 -4.11 10.21
CA ALA A 42 8.16 -5.28 9.81
C ALA A 42 6.63 -5.07 9.93
N GLY A 43 6.18 -4.06 10.68
CA GLY A 43 4.76 -3.76 10.87
C GLY A 43 4.53 -2.29 11.26
N PRO A 44 3.26 -1.85 11.30
CA PRO A 44 2.87 -0.46 11.53
C PRO A 44 2.96 -0.11 13.02
N GLY A 45 4.14 0.29 13.48
CA GLY A 45 4.34 0.68 14.88
C GLY A 45 5.79 0.65 15.35
N MET A 46 6.05 1.35 16.45
CA MET A 46 7.38 1.42 17.07
C MET A 46 7.85 0.10 17.72
N GLY A 47 6.92 -0.82 18.03
CA GLY A 47 7.23 -2.13 18.61
C GLY A 47 7.69 -3.19 17.60
N TYR A 48 7.55 -2.93 16.30
CA TYR A 48 7.99 -3.88 15.27
C TYR A 48 9.48 -3.75 15.00
N ARG A 49 10.15 -4.90 14.79
CA ARG A 49 11.59 -4.93 14.45
C ARG A 49 11.90 -4.06 13.23
N VAL A 50 13.07 -3.44 13.26
CA VAL A 50 13.64 -2.70 12.12
C VAL A 50 14.25 -3.71 11.14
N ILE A 51 13.98 -3.51 9.85
CA ILE A 51 14.52 -4.28 8.74
C ILE A 51 15.75 -3.57 8.17
N VAL A 52 15.63 -2.26 7.88
CA VAL A 52 16.73 -1.44 7.34
C VAL A 52 16.47 0.05 7.63
N GLY A 53 17.52 0.88 7.57
CA GLY A 53 17.41 2.34 7.55
C GLY A 53 17.37 2.87 6.13
N LEU A 54 16.55 3.90 5.90
CA LEU A 54 16.42 4.61 4.63
C LEU A 54 16.91 6.05 4.79
N PRO A 55 17.97 6.49 4.09
CA PRO A 55 18.40 7.88 4.13
C PRO A 55 17.39 8.81 3.44
N ASN A 56 17.47 10.11 3.72
CA ASN A 56 16.76 11.13 2.92
C ASN A 56 17.07 10.97 1.43
N GLY A 57 16.08 11.25 0.57
CA GLY A 57 16.17 11.08 -0.88
C GLY A 57 15.85 9.66 -1.38
N THR A 58 15.70 8.67 -0.48
CA THR A 58 15.32 7.31 -0.87
C THR A 58 13.94 7.30 -1.53
N GLN A 59 13.84 6.79 -2.76
CA GLN A 59 12.57 6.61 -3.46
C GLN A 59 11.92 5.29 -3.08
N VAL A 60 10.65 5.35 -2.69
CA VAL A 60 9.84 4.20 -2.32
C VAL A 60 8.54 4.18 -3.10
N ARG A 61 8.04 2.98 -3.37
CA ARG A 61 6.65 2.79 -3.80
C ARG A 61 5.78 2.73 -2.54
N ASN A 62 4.89 3.68 -2.37
CA ASN A 62 3.90 3.72 -1.32
C ASN A 62 2.70 2.86 -1.72
N LEU A 63 2.48 1.78 -0.96
CA LEU A 63 1.45 0.76 -1.19
C LEU A 63 0.16 1.04 -0.39
N GLY A 64 0.07 2.19 0.28
CA GLY A 64 -1.04 2.58 1.13
C GLY A 64 -0.61 2.82 2.57
N CYS A 65 -1.40 3.63 3.29
CA CYS A 65 -1.12 4.02 4.66
C CYS A 65 -2.33 3.80 5.57
N ASP A 66 -2.08 3.23 6.74
CA ASP A 66 -3.06 3.05 7.80
C ASP A 66 -2.71 3.93 9.00
N ARG A 67 -3.69 4.30 9.84
CA ARG A 67 -3.40 5.04 11.08
C ARG A 67 -3.34 4.08 12.27
N VAL A 68 -2.24 4.16 13.03
CA VAL A 68 -2.07 3.45 14.31
C VAL A 68 -1.62 4.47 15.36
N GLY A 69 -2.41 4.65 16.41
CA GLY A 69 -2.10 5.58 17.50
C GLY A 69 -1.85 7.02 17.01
N GLY A 70 -2.66 7.50 16.07
CA GLY A 70 -2.55 8.84 15.46
C GLY A 70 -1.49 8.97 14.36
N THR A 71 -0.52 8.05 14.31
CA THR A 71 0.57 8.07 13.33
C THR A 71 0.15 7.34 12.04
N PRO A 72 0.33 7.94 10.85
CA PRO A 72 0.21 7.22 9.60
C PRO A 72 1.39 6.27 9.43
N TRP A 73 1.11 4.99 9.16
CA TRP A 73 2.09 3.97 8.84
C TRP A 73 1.88 3.54 7.40
N CYS A 74 2.84 3.88 6.54
CA CYS A 74 2.75 3.58 5.12
C CYS A 74 3.50 2.29 4.82
N LYS A 75 2.80 1.34 4.20
CA LYS A 75 3.42 0.15 3.64
C LYS A 75 4.18 0.55 2.39
N VAL A 76 5.46 0.22 2.32
CA VAL A 76 6.33 0.63 1.21
C VAL A 76 7.12 -0.55 0.66
N SER A 77 7.55 -0.42 -0.59
CA SER A 77 8.62 -1.25 -1.17
C SER A 77 9.71 -0.35 -1.75
N LEU A 78 10.98 -0.74 -1.63
CA LEU A 78 12.05 -0.03 -2.34
C LEU A 78 11.83 -0.10 -3.85
N LYS A 79 12.16 0.98 -4.56
CA LYS A 79 12.00 1.05 -6.02
C LYS A 79 12.97 0.10 -6.72
N GLU A 80 14.22 0.07 -6.27
CA GLU A 80 15.33 -0.73 -6.80
C GLU A 80 15.29 -2.18 -6.27
N ALA A 81 14.75 -2.40 -5.06
CA ALA A 81 14.66 -3.71 -4.41
C ALA A 81 13.22 -4.02 -4.00
N ARG A 82 12.35 -4.29 -5.00
CA ARG A 82 10.89 -4.45 -4.81
C ARG A 82 10.48 -5.59 -3.86
N ALA A 83 11.34 -6.57 -3.65
CA ALA A 83 11.13 -7.65 -2.69
C ALA A 83 11.23 -7.15 -1.23
N LEU A 84 12.01 -6.09 -0.98
CA LEU A 84 12.11 -5.48 0.34
C LEU A 84 10.88 -4.62 0.60
N LYS A 85 10.05 -5.07 1.53
CA LYS A 85 8.80 -4.43 1.93
C LYS A 85 8.73 -4.27 3.43
N GLY A 86 8.05 -3.22 3.87
CA GLY A 86 7.81 -2.96 5.28
C GLY A 86 6.95 -1.74 5.48
N TYR A 87 6.99 -1.19 6.68
CA TYR A 87 6.23 -0.02 7.10
C TYR A 87 7.18 1.08 7.57
N VAL A 88 6.88 2.31 7.15
CA VAL A 88 7.56 3.52 7.63
C VAL A 88 6.53 4.48 8.19
N SER A 89 6.95 5.40 9.07
CA SER A 89 6.08 6.51 9.45
C SER A 89 5.87 7.43 8.24
N GLY A 90 4.61 7.65 7.89
CA GLY A 90 4.21 8.48 6.75
C GLY A 90 4.54 9.96 6.92
N HIS A 91 4.88 10.41 8.13
CA HIS A 91 5.34 11.79 8.37
C HIS A 91 6.66 12.12 7.67
N TYR A 92 7.44 11.09 7.29
CA TYR A 92 8.73 11.24 6.60
C TYR A 92 8.63 10.91 5.10
N LEU A 93 7.42 10.83 4.55
CA LEU A 93 7.20 10.60 3.12
C LEU A 93 6.61 11.84 2.47
N GLN A 94 7.26 12.29 1.40
CA GLN A 94 6.73 13.30 0.48
C GLN A 94 6.36 12.63 -0.84
N SER A 95 5.18 12.95 -1.38
CA SER A 95 4.80 12.50 -2.72
C SER A 95 5.79 13.02 -3.75
N ALA A 96 6.31 12.13 -4.61
CA ALA A 96 7.10 12.57 -5.75
C ALA A 96 6.17 13.30 -6.74
N LYS A 97 6.54 14.52 -7.13
CA LYS A 97 5.81 15.35 -8.09
C LYS A 97 6.05 14.88 -9.53
#